data_AF-A0A833GN79-F1
#
_entry.id   AF-A0A833GN79-F1
#
_cell.length_a   1.000
_cell.length_b   1.000
_cell.length_c   1.000
_cell.angle_alpha   90.00
_cell.angle_beta   90.00
_cell.angle_gamma   90.00
#
_symmetry.space_group_name_H-M   'P 1'
#
loop_
_entity.id
_entity.type
_entity.pdbx_description
1 polymer ?
#
loop_
_entity_poly.entity_id
_entity_poly.type
_entity_poly.pdbx_seq_one_letter_code
_entity_poly.pdbx_strand_id
1 'polypeptide(L)'
;MLRHSVLAVLLAVGAQAASADTIVQWNFNSVVADASTGTGSTLTAVGNGTASLLGVTGSFASGTANGGSSDPAASDNSGWQTTGYAAQGSGNLTRGVQFTLSTAGYENIVFSYDLRHSNTSSRYETVQYSIDGINFTSVATFDGNAGDTWFKNRSVDLSSFADVADASLLTFLVVAAFAPESTA
;
A
#
# COMPACT_ATOMS: atom_id res chain seq x y z
N MET A 1 -5.72 34.59 61.94
CA MET A 1 -6.63 34.80 60.80
C MET A 1 -5.72 35.20 59.63
N LEU A 2 -5.50 34.48 58.54
CA LEU A 2 -6.31 33.57 57.72
C LEU A 2 -5.32 32.56 57.09
N ARG A 3 -5.53 31.25 57.21
CA ARG A 3 -4.72 30.24 56.52
C ARG A 3 -5.20 30.14 55.08
N HIS A 4 -4.38 30.55 54.11
CA HIS A 4 -4.67 30.39 52.69
C HIS A 4 -4.24 28.97 52.28
N SER A 5 -5.20 28.05 52.23
CA SER A 5 -5.00 26.74 51.62
C SER A 5 -5.15 26.88 50.10
N VAL A 6 -4.04 26.81 49.37
CA VAL A 6 -4.04 26.70 47.91
C VAL A 6 -4.33 25.24 47.55
N LEU A 7 -5.46 25.00 46.89
CA LEU A 7 -5.82 23.71 46.33
C LEU A 7 -5.19 23.59 44.94
N ALA A 8 -4.21 22.71 44.77
CA ALA A 8 -3.65 22.38 43.46
C ALA A 8 -4.57 21.35 42.78
N VAL A 9 -5.18 21.73 41.65
CA VAL A 9 -5.88 20.80 40.76
C VAL A 9 -4.82 20.17 39.85
N LEU A 10 -4.56 18.87 40.01
CA LEU A 10 -3.82 18.10 39.02
C LEU A 10 -4.76 17.75 37.85
N LEU A 11 -4.50 18.32 36.66
CA LEU A 11 -5.00 17.74 35.41
C LEU A 11 -4.17 16.51 35.09
N ALA A 12 -4.76 15.32 35.24
CA ALA A 12 -4.20 14.11 34.67
C ALA A 12 -4.48 14.13 33.16
N VAL A 13 -3.48 14.53 32.36
CA VAL A 13 -3.51 14.31 30.91
C VAL A 13 -3.27 12.82 30.71
N GLY A 14 -4.33 12.07 30.42
CA GLY A 14 -4.22 10.66 30.04
C GLY A 14 -3.46 10.58 28.72
N ALA A 15 -2.31 9.92 28.71
CA ALA A 15 -1.64 9.55 27.47
C ALA A 15 -2.54 8.56 26.73
N GLN A 16 -3.13 8.98 25.62
CA GLN A 16 -3.79 8.04 24.72
C GLN A 16 -2.70 7.17 24.11
N ALA A 17 -2.79 5.85 24.29
CA ALA A 17 -1.96 4.93 23.54
C ALA A 17 -2.34 5.09 22.06
N ALA A 18 -1.41 5.57 21.24
CA ALA A 18 -1.61 5.61 19.79
C ALA A 18 -1.64 4.17 19.27
N SER A 19 -2.79 3.71 18.78
CA SER A 19 -2.90 2.50 17.98
C SER A 19 -2.86 2.89 16.50
N ALA A 20 -2.17 2.10 15.68
CA ALA A 20 -2.23 2.27 14.23
C ALA A 20 -3.58 1.78 13.73
N ASP A 21 -4.34 2.65 13.06
CA ASP A 21 -5.62 2.31 12.45
C ASP A 21 -5.42 1.88 10.99
N THR A 22 -6.19 0.89 10.56
CA THR A 22 -6.28 0.54 9.13
C THR A 22 -7.29 1.45 8.45
N ILE A 23 -6.78 2.46 7.72
CA ILE A 23 -7.62 3.44 7.00
C ILE A 23 -8.38 2.73 5.87
N VAL A 24 -7.65 2.00 5.03
CA VAL A 24 -8.16 1.22 3.90
C VAL A 24 -7.34 -0.05 3.72
N GLN A 25 -7.99 -1.12 3.27
CA GLN A 25 -7.32 -2.37 2.89
C GLN A 25 -7.96 -2.97 1.65
N TRP A 26 -7.12 -3.49 0.75
CA TRP A 26 -7.50 -4.42 -0.31
C TRP A 26 -6.84 -5.77 -0.03
N ASN A 27 -7.64 -6.83 0.10
CA ASN A 27 -7.16 -8.20 0.24
C ASN A 27 -7.27 -9.01 -1.08
N PHE A 28 -7.96 -8.44 -2.08
CA PHE A 28 -8.19 -9.01 -3.41
C PHE A 28 -9.01 -10.30 -3.48
N ASN A 29 -9.55 -10.78 -2.37
CA ASN A 29 -10.38 -11.98 -2.31
C ASN A 29 -11.75 -11.75 -2.94
N SER A 30 -12.44 -12.84 -3.28
CA SER A 30 -13.76 -12.75 -3.90
C SER A 30 -14.79 -12.19 -2.92
N VAL A 31 -15.78 -11.46 -3.43
CA VAL A 31 -16.89 -10.90 -2.62
C VAL A 31 -18.20 -11.19 -3.34
N VAL A 32 -19.01 -12.14 -2.91
CA VAL A 32 -18.87 -13.04 -1.74
C VAL A 32 -17.80 -14.11 -1.95
N ALA A 33 -17.15 -14.55 -0.87
CA ALA A 33 -16.16 -15.63 -0.89
C ALA A 33 -16.67 -16.91 -1.58
N ASP A 34 -15.93 -17.39 -2.57
CA ASP A 34 -16.32 -18.54 -3.41
C ASP A 34 -15.28 -19.69 -3.43
N ALA A 35 -14.20 -19.55 -2.64
CA ALA A 35 -13.07 -20.49 -2.58
C ALA A 35 -12.30 -20.67 -3.90
N SER A 36 -12.41 -19.70 -4.82
CA SER A 36 -11.65 -19.65 -6.05
C SER A 36 -10.63 -18.51 -6.01
N THR A 37 -9.41 -18.81 -6.46
CA THR A 37 -8.33 -17.80 -6.54
C THR A 37 -8.32 -17.02 -7.85
N GLY A 38 -9.22 -17.34 -8.78
CA GLY A 38 -9.33 -16.70 -10.09
C GLY A 38 -10.44 -15.65 -10.19
N THR A 39 -11.20 -15.45 -9.11
CA THR A 39 -12.45 -14.65 -9.06
C THR A 39 -12.37 -13.55 -8.01
N GLY A 40 -11.16 -13.09 -7.71
CA GLY A 40 -10.91 -12.00 -6.77
C GLY A 40 -11.59 -10.67 -7.13
N SER A 41 -11.39 -9.68 -6.27
CA SER A 41 -12.05 -8.37 -6.36
C SER A 41 -11.08 -7.22 -6.14
N THR A 42 -11.32 -6.06 -6.76
CA THR A 42 -10.60 -4.81 -6.44
C THR A 42 -11.38 -3.91 -5.47
N LEU A 43 -12.48 -4.41 -4.90
CA LEU A 43 -13.22 -3.71 -3.85
C LEU A 43 -12.39 -3.67 -2.56
N THR A 44 -12.58 -2.61 -1.76
CA THR A 44 -11.97 -2.52 -0.43
C THR A 44 -12.58 -3.56 0.51
N ALA A 45 -11.72 -4.22 1.30
CA ALA A 45 -12.13 -5.08 2.40
C ALA A 45 -12.36 -4.28 3.70
N VAL A 46 -11.59 -3.19 3.88
CA VAL A 46 -11.71 -2.22 4.97
C VAL A 46 -11.67 -0.82 4.38
N GLY A 47 -12.49 0.09 4.92
CA GLY A 47 -12.51 1.49 4.53
C GLY A 47 -13.03 1.75 3.11
N ASN A 48 -12.77 2.96 2.62
CA ASN A 48 -13.20 3.44 1.31
C ASN A 48 -12.01 3.92 0.46
N GLY A 49 -11.88 3.34 -0.71
CA GLY A 49 -10.86 3.70 -1.69
C GLY A 49 -11.11 2.98 -3.01
N THR A 50 -10.30 3.31 -4.01
CA THR A 50 -10.31 2.64 -5.31
C THR A 50 -8.95 2.04 -5.62
N ALA A 51 -8.96 0.88 -6.31
CA ALA A 51 -7.78 0.28 -6.90
C ALA A 51 -7.99 0.18 -8.43
N SER A 52 -7.03 0.65 -9.22
CA SER A 52 -7.12 0.67 -10.68
C SER A 52 -5.81 0.31 -11.36
N LEU A 53 -5.90 -0.22 -12.58
CA LEU A 53 -4.74 -0.56 -13.40
C LEU A 53 -4.17 0.71 -14.03
N LEU A 54 -2.84 0.81 -14.10
CA LEU A 54 -2.13 1.86 -14.83
C LEU A 54 -1.33 1.22 -15.96
N GLY A 55 -1.85 1.30 -17.20
CA GLY A 55 -1.15 0.80 -18.38
C GLY A 55 -0.83 -0.70 -18.37
N VAL A 56 -1.57 -1.51 -17.62
CA VAL A 56 -1.43 -2.97 -17.50
C VAL A 56 -2.79 -3.65 -17.62
N THR A 57 -2.79 -4.97 -17.77
CA THR A 57 -4.00 -5.81 -17.74
C THR A 57 -4.08 -6.54 -16.42
N GLY A 58 -5.27 -6.58 -15.81
CA GLY A 58 -5.53 -7.24 -14.53
C GLY A 58 -6.23 -8.59 -14.68
N SER A 59 -5.87 -9.53 -13.81
CA SER A 59 -6.55 -10.80 -13.57
C SER A 59 -6.37 -11.20 -12.10
N PHE A 60 -6.95 -12.32 -11.68
CA PHE A 60 -6.72 -12.88 -10.35
C PHE A 60 -6.08 -14.25 -10.46
N ALA A 61 -5.18 -14.55 -9.51
CA ALA A 61 -4.50 -15.82 -9.38
C ALA A 61 -4.24 -16.12 -7.90
N SER A 62 -3.76 -17.31 -7.57
CA SER A 62 -3.44 -17.70 -6.18
C SER A 62 -2.53 -16.68 -5.47
N GLY A 63 -3.03 -16.14 -4.36
CA GLY A 63 -2.29 -15.37 -3.38
C GLY A 63 -1.44 -16.22 -2.44
N THR A 64 -1.63 -17.55 -2.42
CA THR A 64 -0.93 -18.50 -1.54
C THR A 64 0.23 -19.26 -2.20
N ALA A 65 0.37 -19.17 -3.52
CA ALA A 65 1.44 -19.85 -4.25
C ALA A 65 2.85 -19.42 -3.77
N ASN A 66 3.80 -20.35 -3.74
CA ASN A 66 5.23 -20.10 -3.49
C ASN A 66 5.51 -19.28 -2.21
N GLY A 67 4.93 -19.74 -1.08
CA GLY A 67 5.08 -19.09 0.22
C GLY A 67 4.03 -18.02 0.54
N GLY A 68 3.23 -17.63 -0.47
CA GLY A 68 2.03 -16.81 -0.34
C GLY A 68 2.23 -15.39 0.16
N SER A 69 1.18 -14.57 0.12
CA SER A 69 1.11 -13.29 0.81
C SER A 69 0.99 -13.48 2.33
N SER A 70 0.75 -12.39 3.05
CA SER A 70 0.40 -12.31 4.47
C SER A 70 -1.11 -12.33 4.70
N ASP A 71 -1.92 -12.46 3.64
CA ASP A 71 -3.36 -12.59 3.75
C ASP A 71 -3.71 -13.88 4.53
N PRO A 72 -4.48 -13.79 5.63
CA PRO A 72 -4.84 -14.96 6.45
C PRO A 72 -5.86 -15.89 5.79
N ALA A 73 -6.49 -15.51 4.67
CA ALA A 73 -7.46 -16.35 3.99
C ALA A 73 -6.82 -17.66 3.49
N ALA A 74 -7.43 -18.79 3.80
CA ALA A 74 -6.86 -20.10 3.47
C ALA A 74 -7.24 -20.61 2.08
N SER A 75 -8.49 -20.40 1.65
CA SER A 75 -9.05 -20.97 0.41
C SER A 75 -9.46 -19.91 -0.61
N ASP A 76 -10.19 -18.88 -0.18
CA ASP A 76 -10.50 -17.70 -0.98
C ASP A 76 -9.37 -16.67 -0.81
N ASN A 77 -8.21 -16.99 -1.39
CA ASN A 77 -7.01 -16.17 -1.30
C ASN A 77 -6.49 -15.84 -2.70
N SER A 78 -7.02 -14.77 -3.25
CA SER A 78 -6.67 -14.25 -4.57
C SER A 78 -5.62 -13.15 -4.43
N GLY A 79 -4.63 -13.16 -5.30
CA GLY A 79 -3.74 -12.05 -5.56
C GLY A 79 -4.14 -11.33 -6.84
N TRP A 80 -4.07 -10.00 -6.84
CA TRP A 80 -4.31 -9.20 -8.03
C TRP A 80 -3.10 -9.26 -8.98
N GLN A 81 -3.22 -10.10 -10.00
CA GLN A 81 -2.17 -10.30 -10.98
C GLN A 81 -2.25 -9.21 -12.05
N THR A 82 -1.10 -8.65 -12.38
CA THR A 82 -0.96 -7.69 -13.47
C THR A 82 0.02 -8.18 -14.53
N THR A 83 -0.30 -7.93 -15.78
CA THR A 83 0.50 -8.30 -16.96
C THR A 83 0.50 -7.17 -17.99
N GLY A 84 1.22 -7.32 -19.10
CA GLY A 84 1.27 -6.29 -20.14
C GLY A 84 2.17 -5.09 -19.78
N TYR A 85 3.23 -5.35 -19.01
CA TYR A 85 4.29 -4.39 -18.73
C TYR A 85 5.10 -4.07 -19.99
N ALA A 86 5.79 -2.93 -19.99
CA ALA A 86 6.63 -2.48 -21.09
C ALA A 86 7.84 -3.41 -21.28
N ALA A 87 8.41 -3.41 -22.48
CA ALA A 87 9.64 -4.14 -22.76
C ALA A 87 10.80 -3.59 -21.91
N GLN A 88 11.78 -4.45 -21.59
CA GLN A 88 12.96 -4.06 -20.82
C GLN A 88 13.64 -2.83 -21.44
N GLY A 89 13.99 -1.86 -20.59
CA GLY A 89 14.60 -0.60 -21.03
C GLY A 89 13.62 0.43 -21.59
N SER A 90 12.30 0.20 -21.51
CA SER A 90 11.26 1.16 -21.89
C SER A 90 10.20 1.33 -20.81
N GLY A 91 9.48 2.46 -20.82
CA GLY A 91 8.30 2.67 -19.98
C GLY A 91 8.56 2.78 -18.47
N ASN A 92 9.74 3.27 -18.06
CA ASN A 92 10.09 3.47 -16.65
C ASN A 92 8.99 4.24 -15.91
N LEU A 93 8.50 3.70 -14.78
CA LEU A 93 7.50 4.33 -13.93
C LEU A 93 6.14 4.61 -14.60
N THR A 94 5.84 4.00 -15.75
CA THR A 94 4.60 4.29 -16.50
C THR A 94 3.52 3.21 -16.38
N ARG A 95 3.85 2.06 -15.78
CA ARG A 95 2.96 0.88 -15.73
C ARG A 95 2.97 0.21 -14.37
N GLY A 96 1.79 -0.15 -13.88
CA GLY A 96 1.60 -0.76 -12.57
C GLY A 96 0.16 -0.61 -12.07
N VAL A 97 0.02 -0.36 -10.78
CA VAL A 97 -1.29 -0.21 -10.13
C VAL A 97 -1.38 1.12 -9.39
N GLN A 98 -2.61 1.62 -9.25
CA GLN A 98 -2.94 2.83 -8.54
C GLN A 98 -3.94 2.52 -7.42
N PHE A 99 -3.73 3.13 -6.27
CA PHE A 99 -4.64 3.10 -5.12
C PHE A 99 -4.98 4.53 -4.71
N THR A 100 -6.26 4.87 -4.62
CA THR A 100 -6.71 6.21 -4.23
C THR A 100 -7.66 6.11 -3.03
N LEU A 101 -7.42 6.94 -2.02
CA LEU A 101 -8.21 7.00 -0.78
C LEU A 101 -8.19 8.43 -0.21
N SER A 102 -8.86 8.63 0.92
CA SER A 102 -8.69 9.81 1.78
C SER A 102 -8.06 9.41 3.10
N THR A 103 -7.21 10.28 3.63
CA THR A 103 -6.60 10.17 4.97
C THR A 103 -7.19 11.22 5.93
N ALA A 104 -8.37 11.78 5.62
CA ALA A 104 -9.04 12.76 6.48
C ALA A 104 -9.24 12.19 7.89
N GLY A 105 -8.80 12.94 8.91
CA GLY A 105 -8.80 12.54 10.30
C GLY A 105 -7.62 11.64 10.73
N TYR A 106 -6.68 11.34 9.84
CA TYR A 106 -5.51 10.50 10.12
C TYR A 106 -4.19 11.24 9.91
N GLU A 107 -3.17 10.84 10.66
CA GLU A 107 -1.79 11.30 10.58
C GLU A 107 -0.82 10.10 10.62
N ASN A 108 0.48 10.34 10.42
CA ASN A 108 1.51 9.29 10.45
C ASN A 108 1.24 8.15 9.45
N ILE A 109 0.96 8.51 8.20
CA ILE A 109 0.49 7.59 7.17
C ILE A 109 1.59 6.62 6.76
N VAL A 110 1.26 5.32 6.77
CA VAL A 110 2.12 4.24 6.29
C VAL A 110 1.38 3.46 5.21
N PHE A 111 2.04 3.20 4.08
CA PHE A 111 1.51 2.34 3.02
C PHE A 111 2.29 1.03 2.98
N SER A 112 1.61 -0.08 3.22
CA SER A 112 2.21 -1.42 3.23
C SER A 112 1.51 -2.37 2.27
N TYR A 113 2.29 -3.25 1.64
CA TYR A 113 1.78 -4.23 0.68
C TYR A 113 2.68 -5.46 0.57
N ASP A 114 2.10 -6.53 0.03
CA ASP A 114 2.82 -7.71 -0.41
C ASP A 114 2.82 -7.77 -1.93
N LEU A 115 3.94 -8.17 -2.50
CA LEU A 115 4.09 -8.28 -3.95
C LEU A 115 4.86 -9.54 -4.32
N ARG A 116 4.34 -10.30 -5.29
CA ARG A 116 5.08 -11.39 -5.93
C ARG A 116 5.60 -10.96 -7.29
N HIS A 117 6.92 -11.02 -7.44
CA HIS A 117 7.54 -10.89 -8.76
C HIS A 117 7.39 -12.21 -9.52
N SER A 118 7.15 -12.11 -10.82
CA SER A 118 7.26 -13.27 -11.72
C SER A 118 8.70 -13.41 -12.23
N ASN A 119 9.03 -14.52 -12.87
CA ASN A 119 10.35 -14.71 -13.48
C ASN A 119 10.66 -13.71 -14.61
N THR A 120 9.64 -13.03 -15.15
CA THR A 120 9.78 -12.09 -16.27
C THR A 120 9.34 -10.67 -15.93
N SER A 121 8.95 -10.39 -14.68
CA SER A 121 8.60 -9.02 -14.27
C SER A 121 9.85 -8.15 -14.16
N SER A 122 9.67 -6.83 -14.07
CA SER A 122 10.77 -5.99 -13.59
C SER A 122 11.25 -6.49 -12.23
N ARG A 123 12.57 -6.44 -12.03
CA ARG A 123 13.20 -6.65 -10.72
C ARG A 123 12.85 -5.54 -9.75
N TYR A 124 12.64 -4.32 -10.26
CA TYR A 124 12.43 -3.15 -9.42
C TYR A 124 11.02 -2.61 -9.60
N GLU A 125 10.43 -2.20 -8.49
CA GLU A 125 9.26 -1.36 -8.48
C GLU A 125 9.47 -0.15 -7.55
N THR A 126 8.82 0.94 -7.91
CA THR A 126 8.85 2.19 -7.15
C THR A 126 7.44 2.52 -6.68
N VAL A 127 7.34 2.91 -5.41
CA VAL A 127 6.14 3.52 -4.85
C VAL A 127 6.22 5.03 -5.09
N GLN A 128 5.15 5.60 -5.62
CA GLN A 128 4.95 7.04 -5.71
C GLN A 128 3.68 7.43 -4.96
N TYR A 129 3.60 8.68 -4.49
CA TYR A 129 2.36 9.24 -3.96
C TYR A 129 2.00 10.57 -4.63
N SER A 130 0.74 10.96 -4.53
CA SER A 130 0.20 12.23 -4.98
C SER A 130 -1.00 12.64 -4.13
N ILE A 131 -1.10 13.93 -3.81
CA ILE A 131 -2.23 14.54 -3.08
C ILE A 131 -3.22 15.26 -4.00
N ASP A 132 -2.89 15.39 -5.29
CA ASP A 132 -3.71 16.05 -6.31
C ASP A 132 -4.11 15.10 -7.45
N GLY A 133 -3.59 13.87 -7.47
CA GLY A 133 -3.82 12.86 -8.50
C GLY A 133 -3.11 13.16 -9.83
N ILE A 134 -2.25 14.17 -9.89
CA ILE A 134 -1.61 14.66 -11.13
C ILE A 134 -0.09 14.65 -10.98
N ASN A 135 0.42 15.22 -9.90
CA ASN A 135 1.85 15.32 -9.63
C ASN A 135 2.26 14.21 -8.66
N PHE A 136 3.19 13.36 -9.09
CA PHE A 136 3.63 12.19 -8.35
C PHE A 136 5.07 12.32 -7.87
N THR A 137 5.29 11.98 -6.60
CA THR A 137 6.60 11.95 -5.95
C THR A 137 6.99 10.51 -5.63
N SER A 138 8.14 10.07 -6.11
CA SER A 138 8.71 8.76 -5.75
C SER A 138 9.21 8.76 -4.31
N VAL A 139 8.82 7.76 -3.53
CA VAL A 139 9.13 7.66 -2.08
C VAL A 139 10.00 6.48 -1.71
N ALA A 140 9.90 5.36 -2.44
CA ALA A 140 10.76 4.21 -2.23
C ALA A 140 10.87 3.39 -3.52
N THR A 141 12.04 2.77 -3.73
CA THR A 141 12.24 1.74 -4.75
C THR A 141 12.66 0.45 -4.06
N PHE A 142 11.98 -0.64 -4.36
CA PHE A 142 12.28 -1.95 -3.81
C PHE A 142 12.94 -2.85 -4.85
N ASP A 143 13.73 -3.80 -4.34
CA ASP A 143 14.41 -4.82 -5.12
C ASP A 143 13.72 -6.18 -4.93
N GLY A 144 13.10 -6.66 -6.00
CA GLY A 144 12.60 -8.03 -6.16
C GLY A 144 13.67 -8.96 -6.70
N ASN A 145 14.71 -9.23 -5.90
CA ASN A 145 15.88 -10.01 -6.31
C ASN A 145 15.64 -11.50 -6.57
N ALA A 146 14.38 -11.95 -6.52
CA ALA A 146 13.96 -13.32 -6.79
C ALA A 146 12.64 -13.31 -7.59
N GLY A 147 12.62 -14.09 -8.67
CA GLY A 147 11.41 -14.39 -9.40
C GLY A 147 10.55 -15.42 -8.66
N ASP A 148 9.26 -15.43 -8.98
CA ASP A 148 8.28 -16.36 -8.41
C ASP A 148 8.24 -16.37 -6.88
N THR A 149 8.52 -15.21 -6.27
CA THR A 149 8.69 -15.07 -4.82
C THR A 149 7.85 -13.93 -4.30
N TRP A 150 7.15 -14.16 -3.19
CA TRP A 150 6.44 -13.11 -2.45
C TRP A 150 7.41 -12.33 -1.57
N PHE A 151 7.41 -11.02 -1.74
CA PHE A 151 8.03 -10.05 -0.84
C PHE A 151 6.91 -9.48 0.03
N LYS A 152 6.95 -9.83 1.31
CA LYS A 152 5.92 -9.45 2.28
C LYS A 152 6.32 -8.20 3.06
N ASN A 153 5.34 -7.47 3.56
CA ASN A 153 5.53 -6.30 4.41
C ASN A 153 6.42 -5.22 3.77
N ARG A 154 6.35 -5.05 2.44
CA ARG A 154 6.93 -3.85 1.82
C ARG A 154 6.18 -2.67 2.40
N SER A 155 6.91 -1.66 2.85
CA SER A 155 6.32 -0.55 3.59
C SER A 155 7.03 0.74 3.25
N VAL A 156 6.25 1.80 3.09
CA VAL A 156 6.72 3.18 2.98
C VAL A 156 6.08 3.98 4.10
N ASP A 157 6.93 4.57 4.93
CA ASP A 157 6.54 5.50 5.99
C ASP A 157 6.52 6.93 5.42
N LEU A 158 5.33 7.54 5.40
CA LEU A 158 5.12 8.91 4.95
C LEU A 158 4.87 9.87 6.13
N SER A 159 5.13 9.47 7.37
CA SER A 159 4.91 10.31 8.56
C SER A 159 5.68 11.65 8.55
N SER A 160 6.78 11.73 7.80
CA SER A 160 7.55 12.96 7.61
C SER A 160 6.98 13.90 6.53
N PHE A 161 5.98 13.46 5.76
CA PHE A 161 5.34 14.22 4.69
C PHE A 161 4.04 14.85 5.22
N ALA A 162 4.11 16.12 5.62
CA ALA A 162 2.98 16.78 6.28
C ALA A 162 1.71 16.88 5.40
N ASP A 163 1.87 16.82 4.08
CA ASP A 163 0.79 16.96 3.10
C ASP A 163 -0.07 15.70 2.92
N VAL A 164 0.37 14.55 3.45
CA VAL A 164 -0.42 13.31 3.40
C VAL A 164 -1.34 13.12 4.61
N ALA A 165 -1.11 13.87 5.69
CA ALA A 165 -1.98 13.88 6.87
C ALA A 165 -3.26 14.69 6.58
N ASP A 166 -4.40 14.19 7.07
CA ASP A 166 -5.72 14.82 6.90
C ASP A 166 -6.09 15.15 5.44
N ALA A 167 -5.56 14.41 4.47
CA ALA A 167 -5.75 14.71 3.05
C ALA A 167 -7.10 14.19 2.54
N SER A 168 -7.85 15.05 1.84
CA SER A 168 -9.10 14.65 1.17
C SER A 168 -8.87 13.64 0.02
N LEU A 169 -7.64 13.59 -0.49
CA LEU A 169 -7.21 12.70 -1.55
C LEU A 169 -5.74 12.33 -1.32
N LEU A 170 -5.45 11.04 -1.36
CA LEU A 170 -4.11 10.50 -1.42
C LEU A 170 -4.12 9.34 -2.42
N THR A 171 -3.22 9.42 -3.39
CA THR A 171 -3.05 8.40 -4.42
C THR A 171 -1.66 7.80 -4.35
N PHE A 172 -1.58 6.48 -4.26
CA PHE A 172 -0.34 5.73 -4.39
C PHE A 172 -0.26 5.07 -5.76
N LEU A 173 0.93 5.07 -6.35
CA LEU A 173 1.27 4.21 -7.48
C LEU A 173 2.30 3.19 -7.02
N VAL A 174 2.15 1.94 -7.48
CA VAL A 174 3.20 0.92 -7.42
C VAL A 174 3.52 0.56 -8.86
N VAL A 175 4.65 1.06 -9.36
CA VAL A 175 5.01 1.01 -10.79
C VAL A 175 6.32 0.29 -11.04
N ALA A 176 6.41 -0.41 -12.17
CA ALA A 176 7.66 -1.02 -12.62
C ALA A 176 8.73 0.06 -12.86
N ALA A 177 9.91 -0.18 -12.31
CA ALA A 177 11.04 0.74 -12.37
C ALA A 177 12.24 0.10 -13.07
N PHE A 178 13.11 0.93 -13.63
CA PHE A 178 14.46 0.55 -14.01
C PHE A 178 15.32 0.33 -12.76
N ALA A 179 16.48 -0.28 -12.96
CA ALA A 179 17.48 -0.34 -11.91
C ALA A 179 17.81 1.08 -11.42
N PRO A 180 17.91 1.32 -10.10
CA PRO A 180 18.45 2.57 -9.61
C PRO A 180 19.83 2.81 -10.21
N GLU A 181 20.12 4.05 -10.60
CA GLU A 181 21.47 4.44 -10.99
C GLU A 181 22.40 4.11 -9.81
N SER A 182 23.44 3.31 -10.03
CA SER A 182 24.44 3.05 -9.00
C SER A 182 25.24 4.34 -8.79
N THR A 183 25.09 4.99 -7.63
CA THR A 183 26.07 5.99 -7.20
C THR A 183 27.36 5.25 -6.84
N ALA A 184 28.40 5.42 -7.65
CA ALA A 184 29.77 5.06 -7.30
C ALA A 184 30.37 6.08 -6.31
#